data_AF-A0AA43V348-F1
#
_entry.id   AF-A0AA43V348-F1
#
_cell.length_a   1.000
_cell.length_b   1.000
_cell.length_c   1.000
_cell.angle_alpha   90.00
_cell.angle_beta   90.00
_cell.angle_gamma   90.00
#
_symmetry.space_group_name_H-M   'P 1'
#
loop_
_entity.id
_entity.type
_entity.pdbx_description
1 polymer ?
#
loop_
_entity_poly.entity_id
_entity_poly.type
_entity_poly.pdbx_seq_one_letter_code
_entity_poly.pdbx_strand_id
1 'polypeptide(L)' 'VERDSQKGIVIGKGGKKLKEVGKRARRDIEMLLGSKVYLELWVKVQRDWRNKVNFIRQIGYVEDQD' A
#
# COMPACT_ATOMS: atom_id res chain seq x y z
N VAL A 1 -2.04 6.93 2.77
CA VAL A 1 -2.58 7.12 4.15
C VAL A 1 -3.17 8.53 4.28
N GLU A 2 -4.00 8.80 5.30
CA GLU A 2 -4.73 10.08 5.40
C GLU A 2 -4.00 11.18 6.17
N ARG A 3 -3.28 10.79 7.22
CA ARG A 3 -2.63 11.72 8.15
C ARG A 3 -1.13 11.53 8.14
N ASP A 4 -0.38 12.62 8.34
CA ASP A 4 1.08 12.60 8.38
C ASP A 4 1.61 11.68 9.50
N SER A 5 0.92 11.63 10.65
CA SER A 5 1.24 10.72 11.75
C SER A 5 1.19 9.24 11.34
N GLN A 6 0.28 8.87 10.44
CA GLN A 6 0.14 7.50 9.94
C GLN A 6 1.31 7.12 9.03
N LYS A 7 1.88 8.07 8.28
CA LYS A 7 3.04 7.81 7.42
C LYS A 7 4.23 7.29 8.25
N GLY A 8 4.49 7.91 9.40
CA GLY A 8 5.53 7.45 10.33
C GLY A 8 5.27 6.02 10.84
N ILE A 9 4.02 5.70 11.19
CA ILE A 9 3.62 4.36 11.67
C ILE A 9 3.82 3.29 10.59
N VAL A 10 3.42 3.56 9.34
CA VAL A 10 3.55 2.62 8.22
C VAL A 10 5.02 2.38 7.85
N ILE A 11 5.84 3.44 7.86
CA ILE A 11 7.29 3.30 7.59
C ILE A 11 7.97 2.54 8.74
N GLY A 12 7.63 2.90 9.98
CA GLY A 12 8.26 2.38 11.19
C GLY A 12 9.68 2.91 11.41
N LYS A 13 10.25 2.70 12.60
CA LYS A 13 11.60 3.16 12.96
C LYS A 13 12.64 2.61 11.97
N GLY A 14 13.32 3.49 11.24
CA GLY A 14 14.31 3.13 10.22
C GLY A 14 13.74 2.31 9.05
N GLY A 15 12.44 2.43 8.73
CA GLY A 15 11.81 1.72 7.62
C GLY A 15 11.49 0.24 7.91
N LYS A 16 11.69 -0.24 9.15
CA LYS A 16 11.55 -1.66 9.50
C LYS A 16 10.16 -2.23 9.21
N LYS A 17 9.10 -1.46 9.44
CA LYS A 17 7.72 -1.94 9.23
C LYS A 17 7.42 -2.06 7.73
N LEU A 18 7.77 -1.04 6.94
CA LEU A 18 7.61 -1.07 5.48
C LEU A 18 8.42 -2.20 4.84
N LYS A 19 9.67 -2.42 5.31
CA LYS A 19 10.52 -3.52 4.84
C LYS A 19 9.90 -4.88 5.11
N GLU A 20 9.32 -5.08 6.29
CA GLU A 20 8.68 -6.34 6.65
C GLU A 20 7.43 -6.61 5.80
N VAL A 21 6.58 -5.58 5.59
CA VAL A 21 5.41 -5.67 4.71
C VAL A 21 5.85 -6.01 3.28
N GLY A 22 6.82 -5.28 2.74
CA GLY A 22 7.34 -5.51 1.38
C GLY A 22 7.98 -6.90 1.22
N LYS A 23 8.68 -7.40 2.24
CA LYS A 23 9.25 -8.76 2.23
C LYS A 23 8.17 -9.83 2.13
N ARG A 24 7.10 -9.72 2.92
CA ARG A 24 5.98 -10.67 2.91
C ARG A 24 5.23 -10.62 1.59
N ALA A 25 4.80 -9.43 1.18
CA ALA A 25 4.09 -9.24 -0.09
C ALA A 25 4.89 -9.73 -1.29
N ARG A 26 6.20 -9.42 -1.36
CA ARG A 26 7.07 -9.91 -2.44
C ARG A 26 7.13 -11.44 -2.46
N ARG A 27 7.22 -12.10 -1.30
CA ARG A 27 7.22 -13.57 -1.24
C ARG A 27 5.93 -14.16 -1.80
N ASP A 28 4.79 -13.57 -1.45
CA ASP A 28 3.49 -14.02 -1.92
C ASP A 28 3.34 -13.81 -3.43
N ILE A 29 3.81 -12.67 -3.95
CA ILE A 29 3.83 -12.38 -5.39
C ILE A 29 4.76 -13.36 -6.14
N GLU A 30 5.97 -13.62 -5.64
CA GLU A 30 6.90 -14.57 -6.26
C GLU A 30 6.32 -15.99 -6.29
N MET A 31 5.58 -16.38 -5.25
CA MET A 31 4.89 -17.68 -5.19
C MET A 31 3.77 -17.77 -6.23
N LEU A 32 2.99 -16.70 -6.40
CA LEU A 32 1.90 -16.65 -7.37
C LEU A 32 2.41 -16.66 -8.81
N LEU A 33 3.49 -15.93 -9.10
CA LEU A 33 4.01 -15.76 -10.47
C LEU A 33 5.05 -16.81 -10.87
N GLY A 34 5.66 -17.52 -9.91
CA GLY A 34 6.71 -18.50 -10.18
C GLY A 34 8.04 -17.88 -10.62
N SER A 35 8.24 -16.58 -10.45
CA SER A 35 9.42 -15.84 -10.90
C SER A 35 9.97 -14.93 -9.79
N LYS A 36 11.23 -14.48 -9.94
CA LYS A 36 11.81 -13.47 -9.06
C LYS A 36 11.21 -12.09 -9.34
N VAL A 37 10.98 -11.33 -8.27
CA VAL A 37 10.37 -10.00 -8.35
C VAL A 37 11.16 -8.99 -7.53
N TYR A 38 11.37 -7.80 -8.09
CA TYR A 38 11.79 -6.63 -7.33
C TYR A 38 10.56 -5.77 -7.00
N LEU A 39 10.29 -5.58 -5.71
CA LEU A 39 9.12 -4.82 -5.24
C LEU A 39 9.59 -3.51 -4.57
N GLU A 40 9.34 -2.39 -5.23
CA GLU A 40 9.59 -1.06 -4.69
C GLU A 40 8.31 -0.47 -4.11
N LEU A 41 8.38 0.11 -2.91
CA LEU A 41 7.23 0.63 -2.18
C LEU A 41 7.47 2.06 -1.69
N TRP A 42 6.44 2.89 -1.80
CA TRP A 42 6.45 4.29 -1.37
C TRP A 42 5.25 4.59 -0.47
N VAL A 43 5.46 5.39 0.58
CA VAL A 43 4.35 5.83 1.46
C VAL A 43 3.99 7.28 1.15
N LYS A 44 2.80 7.48 0.57
CA LYS A 44 2.22 8.80 0.28
C LYS A 44 1.07 9.13 1.23
N VAL A 45 0.98 10.40 1.62
CA VAL A 45 -0.16 10.95 2.37
C VAL A 45 -1.10 11.58 1.36
N GLN A 46 -2.34 11.11 1.35
CA GLN A 46 -3.45 11.71 0.62
C GLN A 46 -4.47 12.13 1.66
N ARG A 47 -4.54 13.43 1.95
CA ARG A 47 -5.42 13.94 3.01
C ARG A 47 -6.88 13.63 2.71
N ASP A 48 -7.57 13.12 3.72
CA ASP A 48 -9.01 12.83 3.71
C ASP A 48 -9.46 11.99 2.51
N TRP A 49 -8.66 10.98 2.14
CA TRP A 49 -8.87 10.24 0.89
C TRP A 49 -10.12 9.36 0.92
N ARG A 50 -10.58 8.92 2.10
CA ARG A 50 -11.82 8.13 2.23
C ARG A 50 -13.06 8.91 1.80
N ASN A 51 -13.05 10.23 1.93
CA ASN A 51 -14.18 11.09 1.54
C ASN A 51 -14.09 11.56 0.07
N LYS A 52 -13.01 11.21 -0.65
CA LYS A 52 -12.80 11.63 -2.04
C LYS A 52 -13.30 10.54 -2.98
N VAL A 53 -14.56 10.61 -3.39
CA VAL A 53 -15.21 9.63 -4.30
C VAL A 53 -14.36 9.35 -5.54
N ASN A 54 -13.82 10.38 -6.21
CA ASN A 54 -12.97 10.19 -7.38
C ASN A 54 -11.69 9.41 -7.07
N PHE A 55 -11.10 9.61 -5.89
CA PHE A 55 -9.91 8.87 -5.48
C PHE A 55 -10.27 7.41 -5.17
N ILE A 56 -11.36 7.17 -4.44
CA ILE A 56 -11.90 5.82 -4.16
C ILE A 56 -12.11 5.03 -5.46
N ARG A 57 -12.72 5.68 -6.46
CA ARG A 57 -12.87 5.10 -7.80
C ARG A 57 -11.53 4.74 -8.44
N GLN A 58 -10.57 5.66 -8.39
CA GLN A 58 -9.24 5.45 -8.95
C GLN A 58 -8.47 4.27 -8.32
N ILE A 59 -8.63 4.03 -7.01
CA ILE A 59 -7.92 2.95 -6.30
C ILE A 59 -8.69 1.62 -6.27
N GLY A 60 -9.80 1.50 -7.02
CA GLY A 60 -10.53 0.23 -7.19
C GLY A 60 -11.41 -0.18 -6.01
N TYR A 61 -11.85 0.77 -5.18
CA TYR A 61 -12.72 0.52 -4.01
C TYR A 61 -14.20 0.87 -4.28
N VAL A 62 -14.63 0.86 -5.54
CA VAL A 62 -16.05 0.91 -5.90
C VAL A 62 -16.51 -0.53 -6.04
N GLU A 63 -17.63 -0.90 -5.42
CA GLU A 63 -18.29 -2.16 -5.76
C GLU A 63 -18.71 -2.09 -7.23
N ASP A 64 -18.21 -3.02 -8.04
CA ASP A 64 -18.90 -3.38 -9.28
C ASP A 64 -20.26 -3.94 -8.86
N GLN A 65 -21.33 -3.18 -9.12
CA GLN A 65 -22.69 -3.69 -8.98
C GLN A 65 -22.94 -4.62 -10.17
N ASP A 66 -22.60 -5.89 -10.01
CA ASP A 66 -23.16 -6.99 -10.81
C ASP A 66 -24.48 -7.48 -10.20
#